data_AF-A0A662UNV0-F1
#
_entry.id   AF-A0A662UNV0-F1
#
_cell.length_a   1.000
_cell.length_b   1.000
_cell.length_c   1.000
_cell.angle_alpha   90.00
_cell.angle_beta   90.00
_cell.angle_gamma   90.00
#
_symmetry.space_group_name_H-M   'P 1'
#
loop_
_entity.id
_entity.type
_entity.pdbx_description
1 polymer ?
#
loop_
_entity_poly.entity_id
_entity_poly.type
_entity_poly.pdbx_seq_one_letter_code
_entity_poly.pdbx_strand_id
1 'polypeptide(L)' 'LFIVTSYEKSFAKAVRNFPGVDVATPANLGILHLAPGGEPGRLTVISREALDMIASRYTVITP' A
#
# COMPACT_ATOMS: atom_id res chain seq x y z
N LEU A 1 -5.50 9.69 -0.80
CA LEU A 1 -4.27 9.24 -0.14
C LEU A 1 -4.32 7.73 0.01
N PHE A 2 -3.25 7.01 -0.29
CA PHE A 2 -3.22 5.56 -0.14
C PHE A 2 -2.16 5.13 0.87
N ILE A 3 -2.49 4.16 1.72
CA ILE A 3 -1.64 3.72 2.83
C ILE A 3 -1.44 2.21 2.74
N VAL A 4 -0.18 1.78 2.75
CA VAL A 4 0.20 0.36 2.73
C VAL A 4 0.79 -0.01 4.07
N THR A 5 0.04 -0.78 4.86
CA THR A 5 0.44 -1.25 6.19
C THR A 5 -0.39 -2.46 6.63
N SER A 6 -0.07 -3.07 7.77
CA SER A 6 -0.88 -4.15 8.34
C SER A 6 -2.15 -3.60 8.99
N TYR A 7 -3.29 -4.27 8.80
CA TYR A 7 -4.55 -3.92 9.45
C TYR A 7 -4.51 -4.04 10.99
N GLU A 8 -3.56 -4.81 11.53
CA GLU A 8 -3.41 -4.98 12.98
C GLU A 8 -2.79 -3.75 13.66
N LYS A 9 -2.14 -2.87 12.90
CA LYS A 9 -1.53 -1.65 13.45
C LYS A 9 -2.62 -0.63 13.80
N SER A 10 -2.48 0.01 14.97
CA SER A 10 -3.40 1.07 15.42
C SER A 10 -3.53 2.21 14.40
N PHE A 11 -2.46 2.50 13.64
CA PHE A 11 -2.47 3.49 12.58
C PHE A 11 -3.51 3.17 11.48
N ALA A 12 -3.59 1.91 11.03
CA ALA A 12 -4.57 1.49 10.04
C ALA A 12 -6.01 1.72 10.53
N LYS A 13 -6.27 1.41 11.80
CA LYS A 13 -7.58 1.62 12.46
C LYS A 13 -7.93 3.10 12.60
N ALA A 14 -6.94 3.97 12.83
CA ALA A 14 -7.14 5.40 12.96
C ALA A 14 -7.51 6.07 11.63
N VAL A 15 -6.84 5.68 10.53
CA VAL A 15 -6.98 6.37 9.23
C VAL A 15 -8.07 5.78 8.33
N ARG A 16 -8.59 4.58 8.60
CA ARG A 16 -9.59 3.90 7.74
C ARG A 16 -10.91 4.65 7.56
N ASN A 17 -11.24 5.58 8.46
CA ASN A 17 -12.49 6.36 8.41
C ASN A 17 -12.29 7.76 7.84
N PHE A 18 -11.10 8.09 7.35
CA PHE A 18 -10.86 9.38 6.72
C PHE A 18 -11.33 9.37 5.26
N PRO A 19 -12.12 10.37 4.84
CA PRO A 19 -12.61 10.43 3.46
C PRO A 19 -11.44 10.56 2.48
N GLY A 20 -11.43 9.71 1.45
CA GLY A 20 -10.37 9.68 0.44
C GLY A 20 -9.07 9.03 0.88
N VAL A 21 -9.05 8.36 2.05
CA VAL A 21 -7.94 7.52 2.50
C VAL A 21 -8.29 6.04 2.31
N ASP A 22 -7.46 5.35 1.55
CA ASP A 22 -7.55 3.90 1.39
C ASP A 22 -6.38 3.22 2.12
N VAL A 23 -6.66 2.10 2.77
CA VAL A 23 -5.65 1.26 3.45
C VAL A 23 -5.62 -0.11 2.80
N ALA A 24 -4.43 -0.61 2.47
CA ALA A 24 -4.22 -1.97 1.98
C ALA A 24 -3.02 -2.63 2.66
N THR A 25 -3.00 -3.96 2.64
CA THR A 25 -1.84 -4.74 3.09
C THR A 25 -0.87 -5.01 1.94
N PRO A 26 0.42 -5.26 2.23
CA PRO A 26 1.40 -5.69 1.22
C PRO A 26 0.94 -6.91 0.41
N ALA A 27 0.18 -7.81 1.04
CA ALA A 27 -0.36 -9.00 0.41
C ALA A 27 -1.49 -8.70 -0.58
N ASN A 28 -2.34 -7.71 -0.27
CA ASN A 28 -3.53 -7.35 -1.05
C ASN A 28 -3.34 -6.07 -1.87
N LEU A 29 -2.09 -5.65 -2.08
CA LEU A 29 -1.75 -4.53 -2.95
C LEU A 29 -2.11 -4.88 -4.41
N GLY A 30 -2.75 -3.94 -5.11
CA GLY A 30 -3.27 -4.17 -6.47
C GLY A 30 -3.26 -2.91 -7.31
N ILE A 31 -3.38 -3.08 -8.63
CA ILE A 31 -3.30 -1.99 -9.61
C ILE A 31 -4.38 -0.93 -9.39
N LEU A 32 -5.61 -1.33 -9.07
CA LEU A 32 -6.72 -0.41 -8.80
C LEU A 32 -6.43 0.54 -7.62
N HIS A 33 -5.63 0.09 -6.66
CA HIS A 33 -5.24 0.92 -5.53
C HIS A 33 -4.18 1.97 -5.92
N LEU A 34 -3.27 1.63 -6.83
CA LEU A 34 -2.16 2.50 -7.26
C LEU A 34 -2.52 3.43 -8.42
N ALA A 35 -3.47 3.01 -9.27
CA ALA A 35 -3.93 3.73 -10.45
C ALA A 35 -5.46 3.70 -10.55
N PRO A 36 -6.18 4.41 -9.66
CA PRO A 36 -7.63 4.50 -9.72
C PRO A 36 -8.04 5.22 -11.01
N GLY A 37 -8.91 4.59 -11.82
CA GLY A 37 -9.31 5.13 -13.12
C GLY A 37 -8.26 4.99 -14.22
N GLY A 38 -7.16 4.26 -13.99
CA GLY A 38 -6.09 4.06 -14.97
C GLY A 38 -5.02 5.15 -14.99
N GLU A 39 -5.14 6.16 -14.12
CA GLU A 39 -4.16 7.24 -13.97
C GLU A 39 -3.03 6.82 -13.01
N PRO A 40 -1.77 6.70 -13.48
CA PRO A 40 -0.65 6.30 -12.62
C PRO A 40 -0.23 7.43 -11.67
N GLY A 41 0.45 7.07 -10.58
CA GLY A 41 1.07 8.05 -9.69
C GLY A 41 0.20 8.51 -8.53
N ARG A 42 -0.51 7.58 -7.87
CA ARG A 42 -1.22 7.88 -6.63
C ARG A 42 -0.26 8.13 -5.45
N LEU A 43 -0.48 9.23 -4.73
CA LEU A 43 0.24 9.51 -3.48
C LEU A 43 0.04 8.36 -2.48
N THR A 44 1.13 7.65 -2.20
CA THR A 44 1.14 6.40 -1.42
C THR A 44 2.14 6.50 -0.26
N VAL A 45 1.70 6.16 0.94
CA VAL A 45 2.52 6.05 2.15
C VAL A 45 2.69 4.58 2.49
N ILE A 46 3.93 4.12 2.63
CA ILE A 46 4.25 2.70 2.86
C ILE A 46 5.01 2.60 4.18
N SER A 47 4.59 1.70 5.08
CA SER A 47 5.39 1.42 6.28
C SER A 47 6.68 0.70 5.91
N ARG A 48 7.72 0.84 6.72
CA ARG A 48 9.02 0.20 6.43
C ARG A 48 8.88 -1.32 6.27
N GLU A 49 8.15 -1.97 7.18
CA GLU A 49 7.93 -3.41 7.14
C GLU A 49 7.12 -3.82 5.90
N ALA A 50 6.15 -3.00 5.50
CA ALA A 50 5.38 -3.23 4.27
C ALA A 50 6.26 -3.14 3.02
N LEU A 51 7.19 -2.18 2.98
CA LEU A 51 8.13 -2.03 1.87
C LEU A 51 9.07 -3.24 1.77
N ASP A 52 9.58 -3.73 2.90
CA ASP A 52 10.46 -4.92 2.93
C ASP A 52 9.73 -6.18 2.43
N MET A 53 8.46 -6.35 2.82
CA MET A 53 7.62 -7.45 2.31
C MET A 53 7.38 -7.36 0.80
N ILE A 54 7.15 -6.15 0.28
CA ILE A 54 6.99 -5.92 -1.17
C ILE A 54 8.29 -6.23 -1.91
N ALA A 55 9.43 -5.77 -1.39
CA ALA A 55 10.74 -6.03 -1.99
C ALA A 55 11.06 -7.52 -2.06
N SER A 56 10.77 -8.28 -0.99
CA SER A 56 10.92 -9.73 -0.98
C SER A 56 9.98 -10.41 -1.98
N ARG A 57 8.72 -9.95 -2.07
CA ARG A 57 7.72 -10.51 -2.99
C ARG A 57 8.06 -10.29 -4.46
N TYR A 58 8.58 -9.11 -4.81
CA TYR A 58 8.92 -8.72 -6.18
C TYR A 58 10.43 -8.63 -6.34
N THR A 59 11.11 -9.76 -6.10
CA THR A 59 12.57 -9.83 -6.27
C THR A 59 12.93 -9.66 -7.74
N VAL A 60 13.74 -8.64 -8.04
CA VAL A 60 14.27 -8.41 -9.38
C VAL A 60 15.50 -9.29 -9.58
N ILE A 61 15.36 -10.35 -10.38
CA ILE A 61 16.49 -11.16 -10.84
C ILE A 61 17.16 -10.37 -11.95
N THR A 62 18.31 -9.76 -11.65
CA THR A 62 19.13 -9.07 -12.65
C THR A 62 20.11 -10.09 -13.25
N PRO A 63 20.22 -10.21 -14.58
CA PRO A 63 21.17 -11.11 -15.24
C PRO A 63 22.63 -10.69 -15.03
#